data_AF-A0A947MRT3-F1
#
_entry.id   AF-A0A947MRT3-F1
#
_cell.length_a   1.000
_cell.length_b   1.000
_cell.length_c   1.000
_cell.angle_alpha   90.00
_cell.angle_beta   90.00
_cell.angle_gamma   90.00
#
_symmetry.space_group_name_H-M   'P 1'
#
loop_
_entity.id
_entity.type
_entity.pdbx_description
1 polymer ?
#
loop_
_entity_poly.entity_id
_entity_poly.type
_entity_poly.pdbx_seq_one_letter_code
_entity_poly.pdbx_strand_id
1 'polypeptide(L)'
;MVDLSSLPSDITPENFFTEVLPEVLGDVELPSGLGTERMQFNITGDGGASYHIGIDGDGDLTIEEGQAGTPPIAVTASMDAFRSILAGDLRDRILSATGAVMIGPKQLRKAFMPDAKVQKVKAIKGDVQIRIEDGGDVTAVTTTFGGGTPNTTTPVCRVSIGVPSILEIAQKKANPQQLFMQGKIRIEGDMNIVFQLMGILSAPN
;
A
#
# COMPACT_ATOMS: atom_id res chain seq x y z
N MET A 1 4.08 -8.20 21.20
CA MET A 1 3.57 -8.33 19.82
C MET A 1 2.42 -7.37 19.70
N VAL A 2 2.64 -6.27 18.97
CA VAL A 2 1.63 -5.24 18.70
C VAL A 2 0.45 -5.86 17.98
N ASP A 3 -0.74 -5.59 18.52
CA ASP A 3 -1.99 -6.00 17.89
C ASP A 3 -2.40 -4.99 16.82
N LEU A 4 -2.06 -5.29 15.57
CA LEU A 4 -2.46 -4.50 14.40
C LEU A 4 -3.98 -4.40 14.20
N SER A 5 -4.77 -5.21 14.92
CA SER A 5 -6.22 -5.14 14.89
C SER A 5 -6.80 -4.08 15.84
N SER A 6 -5.97 -3.52 16.73
CA SER A 6 -6.35 -2.57 17.79
C SER A 6 -5.36 -1.40 17.92
N LEU A 7 -4.99 -0.80 16.79
CA LEU A 7 -4.19 0.43 16.81
C LEU A 7 -5.01 1.63 17.30
N PRO A 8 -4.40 2.59 18.01
CA PRO A 8 -5.10 3.76 18.52
C PRO A 8 -5.57 4.67 17.37
N SER A 9 -6.77 5.25 17.48
CA SER A 9 -7.37 6.06 16.41
C SER A 9 -6.61 7.35 16.08
N ASP A 10 -5.83 7.86 17.04
CA ASP A 10 -5.01 9.05 16.92
C ASP A 10 -3.57 8.75 16.46
N ILE A 11 -3.26 7.49 16.10
CA ILE A 11 -1.92 7.04 15.65
C ILE A 11 -1.28 8.05 14.69
N THR A 12 -0.04 8.44 15.01
CA THR A 12 0.78 9.35 14.21
C THR A 12 1.67 8.55 13.26
N PRO A 13 2.15 9.16 12.15
CA PRO A 13 3.15 8.51 11.31
C PRO A 13 4.39 8.13 12.11
N GLU A 14 4.87 9.03 12.98
CA GLU A 14 6.02 8.78 13.86
C GLU A 14 5.83 7.50 14.68
N ASN A 15 4.81 7.41 15.53
CA ASN A 15 4.57 6.23 16.37
C ASN A 15 4.39 4.97 15.52
N PHE A 16 3.74 5.09 14.36
CA PHE A 16 3.57 3.94 13.48
C PHE A 16 4.91 3.44 12.92
N PHE A 17 5.75 4.32 12.37
CA PHE A 17 6.99 3.92 11.71
C PHE A 17 8.11 3.58 12.70
N THR A 18 8.13 4.17 13.90
CA THR A 18 9.21 3.97 14.88
C THR A 18 8.90 2.94 15.96
N GLU A 19 7.62 2.70 16.28
CA GLU A 19 7.23 1.75 17.34
C GLU A 19 6.47 0.55 16.77
N VAL A 20 5.39 0.79 16.04
CA VAL A 20 4.49 -0.27 15.57
C VAL A 20 5.15 -1.12 14.48
N LEU A 21 5.67 -0.47 13.45
CA LEU A 21 6.16 -1.14 12.26
C LEU A 21 7.39 -2.02 12.51
N PRO A 22 8.42 -1.59 13.29
CA PRO A 22 9.55 -2.46 13.61
C PRO A 22 9.11 -3.73 14.35
N GLU A 23 8.19 -3.61 15.32
CA GLU A 23 7.70 -4.77 16.06
C GLU A 23 6.88 -5.73 15.18
N VAL A 24 6.13 -5.19 14.23
CA VAL A 24 5.33 -5.96 13.27
C VAL A 24 6.20 -6.72 12.27
N LEU A 25 7.27 -6.08 11.80
CA LEU A 25 8.23 -6.71 10.92
C LEU A 25 8.98 -7.80 11.70
N GLY A 26 9.40 -7.49 12.93
CA GLY A 26 10.24 -8.36 13.77
C GLY A 26 11.60 -8.61 13.10
N ASP A 27 12.28 -9.67 13.51
CA ASP A 27 13.48 -10.16 12.82
C ASP A 27 13.05 -10.80 11.48
N VAL A 28 12.92 -9.98 10.45
CA VAL A 28 12.72 -10.46 9.08
C VAL A 28 14.06 -10.96 8.58
N GLU A 29 14.22 -12.28 8.45
CA GLU A 29 15.32 -12.81 7.65
C GLU A 29 15.14 -12.37 6.20
N LEU A 30 15.99 -11.44 5.82
CA LEU A 30 16.03 -10.84 4.51
C LEU A 30 16.92 -11.72 3.61
N PRO A 31 16.43 -12.17 2.43
CA PRO A 31 17.21 -13.05 1.56
C PRO A 31 18.43 -12.32 0.99
N SER A 32 19.56 -13.00 0.85
CA SER A 32 20.78 -12.43 0.27
C SER A 32 20.55 -11.86 -1.14
N GLY A 33 21.23 -10.77 -1.49
CA GLY A 33 21.16 -10.16 -2.84
C GLY A 33 20.06 -9.11 -3.02
N LEU A 34 19.58 -8.54 -1.92
CA LEU A 34 18.66 -7.40 -1.94
C LEU A 34 19.32 -6.17 -2.57
N GLY A 35 18.53 -5.43 -3.35
CA GLY A 35 18.95 -4.11 -3.81
C GLY A 35 18.85 -3.09 -2.67
N THR A 36 19.62 -2.01 -2.76
CA THR A 36 19.66 -0.94 -1.75
C THR A 36 18.51 0.06 -1.91
N GLU A 37 17.53 -0.21 -2.77
CA GLU A 37 16.45 0.72 -3.03
C GLU A 37 15.48 0.81 -1.85
N ARG A 38 14.95 2.02 -1.63
CA ARG A 38 14.03 2.31 -0.53
C ARG A 38 12.60 2.47 -1.05
N MET A 39 11.63 1.91 -0.33
CA MET A 39 10.22 2.22 -0.51
C MET A 39 9.90 3.51 0.25
N GLN A 40 9.29 4.48 -0.43
CA GLN A 40 8.90 5.75 0.17
C GLN A 40 7.44 5.72 0.65
N PHE A 41 7.19 6.33 1.80
CA PHE A 41 5.87 6.63 2.33
C PHE A 41 5.75 8.13 2.53
N ASN A 42 4.70 8.73 1.98
CA ASN A 42 4.41 10.15 2.06
C ASN A 42 3.01 10.33 2.65
N ILE A 43 2.94 10.76 3.91
CA ILE A 43 1.68 11.05 4.58
C ILE A 43 1.51 12.57 4.53
N THR A 44 0.47 13.03 3.85
CA THR A 44 0.23 14.46 3.60
C THR A 44 -0.86 15.03 4.50
N GLY A 45 -0.87 16.35 4.66
CA GLY A 45 -1.80 17.05 5.55
C GLY A 45 -1.20 17.36 6.92
N ASP A 46 -2.04 17.83 7.82
CA ASP A 46 -1.62 18.19 9.18
C ASP A 46 -1.15 16.96 9.96
N GLY A 47 0.00 17.08 10.64
CA GLY A 47 0.68 15.96 11.29
C GLY A 47 1.22 14.88 10.33
N GLY A 48 1.28 15.17 9.02
CA GLY A 48 1.88 14.30 8.02
C GLY A 48 3.41 14.22 8.13
N ALA A 49 3.98 13.15 7.60
CA ALA A 49 5.42 12.90 7.61
C ALA A 49 5.85 12.05 6.42
N SER A 50 7.14 12.07 6.13
CA SER A 50 7.76 11.23 5.10
C SER A 50 8.66 10.21 5.76
N TYR A 51 8.57 8.96 5.33
CA TYR A 51 9.42 7.88 5.82
C TYR A 51 9.86 7.02 4.65
N HIS A 52 11.03 6.41 4.75
CA HIS A 52 11.45 5.40 3.81
C HIS A 52 11.95 4.15 4.50
N ILE A 53 11.55 3.01 3.91
CA ILE A 53 11.92 1.69 4.39
C ILE A 53 12.84 1.07 3.36
N GLY A 54 13.92 0.45 3.81
CA GLY A 54 14.64 -0.49 2.97
C GLY A 54 15.64 -1.27 3.76
N ILE A 55 16.80 -1.50 3.16
CA ILE A 55 17.77 -2.49 3.63
C ILE A 55 19.15 -1.87 3.55
N ASP A 56 19.94 -2.04 4.60
CA ASP A 56 21.31 -1.54 4.65
C ASP A 56 22.32 -2.52 4.01
N GLY A 57 23.61 -2.21 4.16
CA GLY A 57 24.70 -3.02 3.60
C GLY A 57 24.92 -4.36 4.29
N ASP A 58 24.41 -4.52 5.52
CA ASP A 58 24.51 -5.74 6.32
C ASP A 58 23.29 -6.66 6.11
N GLY A 59 22.27 -6.15 5.40
CA GLY A 59 21.06 -6.89 5.08
C GLY A 59 19.95 -6.65 6.10
N ASP A 60 20.10 -5.66 6.99
CA ASP A 60 19.12 -5.35 8.02
C ASP A 60 18.09 -4.35 7.51
N LEU A 61 16.85 -4.49 8.01
CA LEU A 61 15.76 -3.60 7.66
C LEU A 61 15.95 -2.23 8.34
N THR A 62 15.85 -1.17 7.55
CA THR A 62 16.01 0.22 7.99
C THR A 62 14.72 1.00 7.76
N ILE A 63 14.33 1.78 8.75
CA ILE A 63 13.19 2.71 8.69
C ILE A 63 13.73 4.08 9.09
N GLU A 64 13.67 5.04 8.17
CA GLU A 64 14.26 6.36 8.36
C GLU A 64 13.22 7.43 8.01
N GLU A 65 13.20 8.51 8.79
CA GLU A 65 12.39 9.69 8.49
C GLU A 65 13.02 10.49 7.34
N GLY A 66 12.20 10.95 6.41
CA GLY A 66 12.59 11.80 5.29
C GLY A 66 12.22 11.25 3.92
N GLN A 67 12.91 11.78 2.91
CA GLN A 67 12.74 11.42 1.50
C GLN A 67 13.91 10.57 1.03
N ALA A 68 13.61 9.39 0.50
CA ALA A 68 14.57 8.62 -0.29
C ALA A 68 14.87 9.36 -1.60
N GLY A 69 16.11 9.25 -2.11
CA GLY A 69 16.54 10.00 -3.30
C GLY A 69 15.73 9.67 -4.56
N THR A 70 15.64 8.39 -4.92
CA THR A 70 14.91 7.91 -6.11
C THR A 70 14.18 6.59 -5.81
N PRO A 71 13.19 6.61 -4.91
CA PRO A 71 12.48 5.40 -4.51
C PRO A 71 11.72 4.81 -5.72
N PRO A 72 11.95 3.54 -6.10
CA PRO A 72 11.25 2.94 -7.24
C PRO A 72 9.75 2.80 -6.99
N ILE A 73 9.33 2.82 -5.72
CA ILE A 73 7.94 2.77 -5.29
C ILE A 73 7.77 3.82 -4.20
N ALA A 74 6.83 4.74 -4.39
CA ALA A 74 6.39 5.69 -3.37
C ALA A 74 4.88 5.53 -3.12
N VAL A 75 4.48 5.38 -1.87
CA VAL A 75 3.09 5.31 -1.43
C VAL A 75 2.73 6.65 -0.79
N THR A 76 1.70 7.31 -1.33
CA THR A 76 1.24 8.62 -0.86
C THR A 76 -0.21 8.54 -0.42
N ALA A 77 -0.51 9.02 0.78
CA ALA A 77 -1.87 9.08 1.34
C ALA A 77 -2.02 10.35 2.20
N SER A 78 -3.25 10.83 2.40
CA SER A 78 -3.52 11.87 3.39
C SER A 78 -3.48 11.30 4.81
N MET A 79 -3.33 12.16 5.81
CA MET A 79 -3.41 11.76 7.22
C MET A 79 -4.75 11.10 7.57
N ASP A 80 -5.85 11.58 6.99
CA ASP A 80 -7.17 10.95 7.16
C ASP A 80 -7.21 9.56 6.55
N ALA A 81 -6.67 9.38 5.34
CA ALA A 81 -6.60 8.08 4.69
C ALA A 81 -5.70 7.11 5.47
N PHE A 82 -4.56 7.60 5.96
CA PHE A 82 -3.63 6.85 6.82
C PHE A 82 -4.35 6.30 8.06
N ARG A 83 -5.04 7.17 8.81
CA ARG A 83 -5.82 6.75 9.99
C ARG A 83 -6.97 5.82 9.63
N SER A 84 -7.72 6.12 8.57
CA SER A 84 -8.82 5.28 8.09
C SER A 84 -8.38 3.83 7.82
N ILE A 85 -7.20 3.65 7.21
CA ILE A 85 -6.65 2.34 6.85
C ILE A 85 -6.06 1.60 8.05
N LEU A 86 -5.41 2.31 8.97
CA LEU A 86 -4.66 1.67 10.07
C LEU A 86 -5.49 1.52 11.35
N ALA A 87 -6.41 2.44 11.62
CA ALA A 87 -7.08 2.54 12.92
C ALA A 87 -8.57 2.98 12.82
N GLY A 88 -9.10 3.23 11.63
CA GLY A 88 -10.46 3.74 11.44
C GLY A 88 -11.50 2.71 10.99
N ASP A 89 -12.75 3.14 10.85
CA ASP A 89 -13.91 2.27 10.55
C ASP A 89 -13.74 1.43 9.27
N LEU A 90 -13.04 1.97 8.27
CA LEU A 90 -12.70 1.21 7.07
C LEU A 90 -11.86 -0.03 7.40
N ARG A 91 -10.86 0.08 8.28
CA ARG A 91 -10.08 -1.06 8.79
C ARG A 91 -10.99 -2.05 9.48
N ASP A 92 -11.81 -1.61 10.42
CA ASP A 92 -12.67 -2.46 11.26
C ASP A 92 -13.64 -3.29 10.41
N ARG A 93 -14.23 -2.67 9.39
CA ARG A 93 -15.16 -3.33 8.47
C ARG A 93 -14.47 -4.37 7.59
N ILE A 94 -13.29 -4.06 7.07
CA ILE A 94 -12.52 -5.03 6.28
C ILE A 94 -12.04 -6.18 7.18
N LEU A 95 -11.51 -5.86 8.36
CA LEU A 95 -11.02 -6.82 9.34
C LEU A 95 -12.14 -7.75 9.81
N SER A 96 -13.30 -7.23 10.20
CA SER A 96 -14.43 -8.04 10.66
C SER A 96 -14.96 -8.97 9.57
N ALA A 97 -14.89 -8.56 8.29
CA ALA A 97 -15.34 -9.38 7.18
C ALA A 97 -14.31 -10.42 6.69
N THR A 98 -13.01 -10.17 6.89
CA THR A 98 -11.93 -11.00 6.32
C THR A 98 -11.10 -11.73 7.34
N GLY A 99 -11.09 -11.29 8.60
CA GLY A 99 -10.09 -11.65 9.59
C GLY A 99 -8.68 -11.14 9.25
N ALA A 100 -8.54 -10.22 8.29
CA ALA A 100 -7.26 -9.72 7.81
C ALA A 100 -7.23 -8.18 7.80
N VAL A 101 -6.09 -7.62 8.19
CA VAL A 101 -5.79 -6.20 8.00
C VAL A 101 -5.32 -5.94 6.56
N MET A 102 -5.65 -4.76 6.02
CA MET A 102 -5.28 -4.37 4.64
C MET A 102 -3.76 -4.32 4.45
N ILE A 103 -3.02 -3.91 5.50
CA ILE A 103 -1.56 -3.90 5.56
C ILE A 103 -1.15 -4.75 6.77
N GLY A 104 -0.88 -6.05 6.54
CA GLY A 104 -0.47 -6.98 7.60
C GLY A 104 1.02 -7.34 7.52
N PRO A 105 1.57 -8.01 8.55
CA PRO A 105 2.99 -8.39 8.61
C PRO A 105 3.39 -9.24 7.39
N LYS A 106 2.52 -10.15 6.96
CA LYS A 106 2.75 -10.99 5.76
C LYS A 106 2.82 -10.17 4.47
N GLN A 107 2.02 -9.11 4.35
CA GLN A 107 1.99 -8.27 3.15
C GLN A 107 3.15 -7.30 3.13
N LEU A 108 3.49 -6.71 4.28
CA LEU A 108 4.70 -5.91 4.43
C LEU A 108 5.94 -6.75 4.14
N ARG A 109 6.10 -7.94 4.75
CA ARG A 109 7.22 -8.86 4.45
C ARG A 109 7.32 -9.20 2.97
N LYS A 110 6.20 -9.52 2.31
CA LYS A 110 6.18 -9.78 0.86
C LYS A 110 6.55 -8.57 0.01
N ALA A 111 6.22 -7.36 0.44
CA ALA A 111 6.56 -6.13 -0.28
C ALA A 111 8.08 -5.88 -0.32
N PHE A 112 8.83 -6.43 0.64
CA PHE A 112 10.29 -6.30 0.74
C PHE A 112 11.07 -7.55 0.28
N MET A 113 10.41 -8.58 -0.25
CA MET A 113 11.08 -9.74 -0.82
C MET A 113 11.62 -9.42 -2.24
N PRO A 114 12.90 -9.69 -2.54
CA PRO A 114 13.50 -9.51 -3.87
C PRO A 114 13.09 -10.68 -4.76
N ASP A 115 11.86 -10.66 -5.23
CA ASP A 115 11.44 -11.54 -6.31
C ASP A 115 11.60 -10.81 -7.65
N ALA A 116 11.70 -11.54 -8.76
CA ALA A 116 11.65 -11.03 -10.14
C ALA A 116 10.47 -10.06 -10.37
N LYS A 117 9.43 -10.15 -9.54
CA LYS A 117 8.31 -9.21 -9.48
C LYS A 117 8.73 -7.78 -9.12
N VAL A 118 9.63 -7.58 -8.15
CA VAL A 118 10.10 -6.24 -7.75
C VAL A 118 10.83 -5.56 -8.91
N GLN A 119 11.65 -6.29 -9.66
CA GLN A 119 12.32 -5.76 -10.84
C GLN A 119 11.33 -5.36 -11.95
N LYS A 120 10.26 -6.14 -12.13
CA LYS A 120 9.17 -5.78 -13.07
C LYS A 120 8.41 -4.54 -12.61
N VAL A 121 8.17 -4.38 -11.31
CA VAL A 121 7.52 -3.18 -10.76
C VAL A 121 8.39 -1.93 -10.96
N LYS A 122 9.72 -2.04 -10.82
CA LYS A 122 10.67 -0.94 -11.08
C LYS A 122 10.61 -0.41 -12.51
N ALA A 123 10.23 -1.25 -13.48
CA ALA A 123 10.11 -0.86 -14.88
C ALA A 123 8.81 -0.10 -15.18
N ILE A 124 7.83 -0.13 -14.26
CA ILE A 124 6.59 0.61 -14.40
C ILE A 124 6.87 2.10 -14.15
N LYS A 125 6.25 2.96 -14.94
CA LYS A 125 6.27 4.41 -14.78
C LYS A 125 4.86 4.94 -14.63
N GLY A 126 4.73 6.02 -13.86
CA GLY A 126 3.45 6.65 -13.58
C GLY A 126 2.92 6.24 -12.21
N ASP A 127 1.68 6.61 -11.94
CA ASP A 127 1.07 6.43 -10.65
C ASP A 127 -0.36 5.88 -10.74
N VAL A 128 -0.68 5.00 -9.79
CA VAL A 128 -1.99 4.37 -9.67
C VAL A 128 -2.60 4.80 -8.35
N GLN A 129 -3.76 5.44 -8.42
CA GLN A 129 -4.55 5.80 -7.26
C GLN A 129 -5.66 4.77 -7.04
N ILE A 130 -5.68 4.15 -5.87
CA ILE A 130 -6.81 3.35 -5.41
C ILE A 130 -7.71 4.25 -4.57
N ARG A 131 -8.98 4.32 -4.92
CA ARG A 131 -10.03 5.05 -4.19
C ARG A 131 -11.05 4.05 -3.65
N ILE A 132 -11.19 4.04 -2.34
CA ILE A 132 -12.19 3.26 -1.63
C ILE A 132 -13.33 4.20 -1.30
N GLU A 133 -14.48 3.96 -1.93
CA GLU A 133 -15.71 4.73 -1.77
C GLU A 133 -16.59 4.12 -0.68
N ASP A 134 -17.05 4.95 0.26
CA ASP A 134 -17.86 4.48 1.38
C ASP A 134 -18.86 5.56 1.83
N GLY A 135 -20.14 5.37 1.53
CA GLY A 135 -21.20 6.26 2.04
C GLY A 135 -21.10 7.75 1.67
N GLY A 136 -20.20 8.12 0.75
CA GLY A 136 -19.89 9.52 0.40
C GLY A 136 -18.45 9.92 0.74
N ASP A 137 -17.82 9.21 1.67
CA ASP A 137 -16.41 9.36 2.01
C ASP A 137 -15.53 8.61 1.01
N VAL A 138 -14.31 9.13 0.81
CA VAL A 138 -13.31 8.50 -0.05
C VAL A 138 -11.98 8.41 0.67
N THR A 139 -11.52 7.18 0.88
CA THR A 139 -10.14 6.91 1.29
C THR A 139 -9.30 6.63 0.04
N ALA A 140 -8.23 7.40 -0.17
CA ALA A 140 -7.40 7.25 -1.37
C ALA A 140 -5.92 7.01 -1.01
N VAL A 141 -5.29 6.10 -1.76
CA VAL A 141 -3.86 5.83 -1.70
C VAL A 141 -3.31 5.87 -3.12
N THR A 142 -2.28 6.67 -3.35
CA THR A 142 -1.57 6.73 -4.64
C THR A 142 -0.24 6.01 -4.52
N THR A 143 0.00 5.04 -5.40
CA THR A 143 1.31 4.39 -5.55
C THR A 143 1.98 4.93 -6.81
N THR A 144 3.18 5.46 -6.68
CA THR A 144 4.00 5.99 -7.76
C THR A 144 5.17 5.07 -8.03
N PHE A 145 5.40 4.78 -9.31
CA PHE A 145 6.40 3.82 -9.76
C PHE A 145 7.54 4.48 -10.53
N GLY A 146 8.71 3.85 -10.50
CA GLY A 146 9.86 4.21 -11.32
C GLY A 146 10.55 5.51 -10.91
N GLY A 147 10.45 5.91 -9.63
CA GLY A 147 11.08 7.13 -9.11
C GLY A 147 10.42 8.44 -9.58
N GLY A 148 9.18 8.37 -10.08
CA GLY A 148 8.42 9.55 -10.44
C GLY A 148 7.93 10.36 -9.23
N THR A 149 7.51 11.60 -9.49
CA THR A 149 6.83 12.44 -8.47
C THR A 149 5.37 11.99 -8.32
N PRO A 150 4.86 11.81 -7.09
CA PRO A 150 3.47 11.43 -6.88
C PRO A 150 2.47 12.46 -7.40
N ASN A 151 1.43 12.02 -8.13
CA ASN A 151 0.34 12.86 -8.59
C ASN A 151 -1.01 12.40 -8.01
N THR A 152 -1.36 12.91 -6.83
CA THR A 152 -2.59 12.50 -6.14
C THR A 152 -3.86 13.13 -6.73
N THR A 153 -3.75 14.11 -7.63
CA THR A 153 -4.89 14.84 -8.20
C THR A 153 -5.30 14.28 -9.55
N THR A 154 -4.32 14.08 -10.43
CA THR A 154 -4.51 13.57 -11.80
C THR A 154 -3.57 12.38 -12.06
N PRO A 155 -3.76 11.27 -11.33
CA PRO A 155 -2.90 10.10 -11.47
C PRO A 155 -2.99 9.52 -12.88
N VAL A 156 -1.92 8.86 -13.33
CA VAL A 156 -1.91 8.15 -14.63
C VAL A 156 -3.08 7.17 -14.72
N CYS A 157 -3.39 6.48 -13.62
CA CYS A 157 -4.58 5.65 -13.53
C CYS A 157 -5.25 5.78 -12.15
N ARG A 158 -6.58 5.79 -12.14
CA ARG A 158 -7.40 5.75 -10.93
C ARG A 158 -8.30 4.53 -10.96
N VAL A 159 -8.26 3.74 -9.89
CA VAL A 159 -9.13 2.60 -9.65
C VAL A 159 -10.06 2.95 -8.49
N SER A 160 -11.36 3.03 -8.75
CA SER A 160 -12.38 3.27 -7.72
C SER A 160 -13.16 2.00 -7.42
N ILE A 161 -13.38 1.72 -6.13
CA ILE A 161 -14.11 0.55 -5.66
C ILE A 161 -14.88 0.91 -4.38
N GLY A 162 -16.13 0.47 -4.27
CA GLY A 162 -16.91 0.64 -3.05
C GLY A 162 -16.57 -0.41 -1.99
N VAL A 163 -16.70 -0.07 -0.70
CA VAL A 163 -16.55 -1.04 0.39
C VAL A 163 -17.40 -2.31 0.20
N PRO A 164 -18.68 -2.25 -0.21
CA PRO A 164 -19.46 -3.47 -0.48
C PRO A 164 -18.79 -4.43 -1.48
N SER A 165 -18.18 -3.88 -2.52
CA SER A 165 -17.44 -4.65 -3.53
C SER A 165 -16.17 -5.28 -2.97
N ILE A 166 -15.44 -4.57 -2.10
CA ILE A 166 -14.30 -5.13 -1.36
C ILE A 166 -14.76 -6.33 -0.52
N LEU A 167 -15.89 -6.22 0.17
CA LEU A 167 -16.45 -7.30 0.98
C LEU A 167 -16.87 -8.51 0.11
N GLU A 168 -17.43 -8.28 -1.07
CA GLU A 168 -17.74 -9.35 -2.03
C GLU A 168 -16.47 -10.11 -2.47
N ILE A 169 -15.37 -9.40 -2.76
CA ILE A 169 -14.08 -10.01 -3.12
C ILE A 169 -13.51 -10.80 -1.94
N ALA A 170 -13.46 -10.17 -0.77
CA ALA A 170 -12.99 -10.74 0.48
C ALA A 170 -13.67 -12.06 0.81
N GLN A 171 -14.99 -12.11 0.64
CA GLN A 171 -15.82 -13.28 0.91
C GLN A 171 -15.86 -14.27 -0.26
N LYS A 172 -15.07 -14.03 -1.33
CA LYS A 172 -15.02 -14.84 -2.56
C LYS A 172 -16.38 -14.96 -3.28
N LYS A 173 -17.29 -14.01 -3.05
CA LYS A 173 -18.62 -13.95 -3.70
C LYS A 173 -18.55 -13.42 -5.12
N ALA A 174 -17.54 -12.59 -5.42
CA ALA A 174 -17.24 -12.10 -6.75
C ALA A 174 -15.72 -11.95 -6.92
N ASN A 175 -15.24 -12.02 -8.16
CA ASN A 175 -13.86 -11.65 -8.46
C ASN A 175 -13.76 -10.20 -8.97
N PRO A 176 -12.58 -9.55 -8.89
CA PRO A 176 -12.41 -8.17 -9.34
C PRO A 176 -12.81 -7.93 -10.81
N GLN A 177 -12.54 -8.90 -11.69
CA GLN A 177 -12.89 -8.77 -13.12
C GLN A 177 -14.40 -8.69 -13.33
N GLN A 178 -15.18 -9.52 -12.62
CA GLN A 178 -16.65 -9.49 -12.65
C GLN A 178 -17.19 -8.15 -12.14
N LEU A 179 -16.63 -7.64 -11.04
CA LEU A 179 -17.07 -6.36 -10.48
C LEU A 179 -16.72 -5.17 -11.37
N PHE A 180 -15.58 -5.22 -12.07
CA PHE A 180 -15.24 -4.27 -13.12
C PHE A 180 -16.25 -4.33 -14.28
N MET A 181 -16.56 -5.52 -14.80
CA MET A 181 -17.56 -5.69 -15.87
C MET A 181 -18.98 -5.23 -15.45
N GLN A 182 -19.30 -5.30 -14.16
CA GLN A 182 -20.56 -4.79 -13.58
C GLN A 182 -20.54 -3.28 -13.32
N GLY A 183 -19.42 -2.58 -13.56
CA GLY A 183 -19.25 -1.15 -13.26
C GLY A 183 -19.11 -0.82 -11.76
N LYS A 184 -18.98 -1.86 -10.90
CA LYS A 184 -18.75 -1.73 -9.46
C LYS A 184 -17.29 -1.43 -9.11
N ILE A 185 -16.36 -1.76 -10.01
CA ILE A 185 -14.99 -1.24 -10.03
C ILE A 185 -14.90 -0.34 -11.26
N ARG A 186 -14.40 0.88 -11.08
CA ARG A 186 -14.17 1.84 -12.18
C ARG A 186 -12.68 2.04 -12.36
N ILE A 187 -12.22 2.07 -13.60
CA ILE A 187 -10.84 2.36 -13.95
C ILE A 187 -10.85 3.57 -14.89
N GLU A 188 -10.16 4.63 -14.50
CA GLU A 188 -10.00 5.86 -15.25
C GLU A 188 -8.51 6.06 -15.59
N GLY A 189 -8.20 6.57 -16.77
CA GLY A 189 -6.82 6.79 -17.22
C GLY A 189 -6.21 5.59 -17.96
N ASP A 190 -4.89 5.44 -17.90
CA ASP A 190 -4.18 4.40 -18.64
C ASP A 190 -4.37 3.03 -18.00
N MET A 191 -5.25 2.20 -18.56
CA MET A 191 -5.51 0.85 -18.05
C MET A 191 -4.31 -0.09 -18.16
N ASN A 192 -3.33 0.18 -19.03
CA ASN A 192 -2.19 -0.70 -19.23
C ASN A 192 -1.38 -0.89 -17.94
N ILE A 193 -1.24 0.16 -17.13
CA ILE A 193 -0.52 0.08 -15.86
C ILE A 193 -1.18 -0.91 -14.88
N VAL A 194 -2.51 -0.92 -14.83
CA VAL A 194 -3.28 -1.84 -13.97
C VAL A 194 -3.12 -3.28 -14.45
N PHE A 195 -3.19 -3.51 -15.76
CA PHE A 195 -2.99 -4.87 -16.31
C PHE A 195 -1.55 -5.37 -16.11
N GLN A 196 -0.54 -4.50 -16.25
CA GLN A 196 0.84 -4.84 -15.92
C GLN A 196 0.98 -5.24 -14.45
N LEU A 197 0.43 -4.44 -13.53
CA LEU A 197 0.43 -4.74 -12.10
C LEU A 197 -0.29 -6.06 -11.79
N MET A 198 -1.47 -6.29 -12.35
CA MET A 198 -2.19 -7.55 -12.20
C MET A 198 -1.36 -8.74 -12.69
N GLY A 199 -0.70 -8.62 -13.84
CA GLY A 199 0.16 -9.68 -14.37
C GLY A 199 1.34 -9.99 -13.45
N ILE A 200 1.95 -8.97 -12.85
CA ILE A 200 3.06 -9.14 -11.90
C ILE A 200 2.58 -9.79 -10.60
N LEU A 201 1.44 -9.33 -10.05
CA LEU A 201 0.92 -9.80 -8.77
C LEU A 201 0.34 -11.22 -8.84
N SER A 202 -0.24 -11.60 -9.98
CA SER A 202 -0.85 -12.93 -10.20
C SER A 202 0.13 -13.99 -10.69
N ALA A 203 1.32 -13.62 -11.17
CA ALA A 203 2.34 -14.59 -11.53
C ALA A 203 2.70 -15.47 -10.30
N PRO A 204 2.89 -16.80 -10.45
CA PRO A 204 3.46 -17.60 -9.38
C PRO A 204 4.85 -17.09 -9.01
N ASN A 205 5.21 -17.14 -7.73
CA ASN A 205 6.59 -16.96 -7.26
C ASN A 205 7.40 -18.21 -7.64
#